data_AF-A0A137QE92-F1
#
_entry.id   AF-A0A137QE92-F1
#
_cell.length_a   1.000
_cell.length_b   1.000
_cell.length_c   1.000
_cell.angle_alpha   90.00
_cell.angle_beta   90.00
_cell.angle_gamma   90.00
#
_symmetry.space_group_name_H-M   'P 1'
#
loop_
_entity.id
_entity.type
_entity.pdbx_description
1 polymer ?
#
loop_
_entity_poly.entity_id
_entity_poly.type
_entity_poly.pdbx_seq_one_letter_code
_entity_poly.pdbx_strand_id
1 'polypeptide(L)'
;MCAVHPVFHVSMLEPSTPNPFPTCSTSPQAPIVIDGEPEFEIARVVNSKINQRQVCKLLYKVIWLGYKDTEDKSSWLPTTKLEHAPKLVSNFHAAYPHKPGPLSSL
;
A
#
# COMPACT_ATOMS: atom_id res chain seq x y z
N MET A 1 15.64 17.21 28.64
CA MET A 1 15.80 15.90 29.32
C MET A 1 16.44 14.97 28.28
N CYS A 2 17.72 14.60 28.46
CA CYS A 2 18.44 13.80 27.48
C CYS A 2 18.02 12.33 27.60
N ALA A 3 17.46 11.77 26.54
CA ALA A 3 17.13 10.34 26.48
C ALA A 3 18.44 9.55 26.34
N VAL A 4 18.78 8.74 27.34
CA VAL A 4 19.89 7.80 27.23
C VAL A 4 19.45 6.68 26.29
N HIS A 5 20.15 6.51 25.18
CA HIS A 5 19.93 5.37 24.29
C HIS A 5 20.42 4.09 24.97
N PRO A 6 19.64 3.00 24.95
CA PRO A 6 20.07 1.72 25.52
C PRO A 6 21.14 1.09 24.61
N VAL A 7 22.39 1.49 24.82
CA VAL A 7 23.56 0.87 24.18
C VAL A 7 23.99 -0.32 25.02
N PHE A 8 23.90 -1.52 24.47
CA PHE A 8 24.35 -2.74 25.11
C PHE A 8 25.27 -3.53 24.19
N HIS A 9 26.12 -4.39 24.77
CA HIS A 9 27.09 -5.18 24.03
C HIS A 9 26.39 -6.26 23.20
N VAL A 10 26.92 -6.58 22.01
CA VAL A 10 26.34 -7.58 21.08
C VAL A 10 26.10 -8.94 21.75
N SER A 11 26.89 -9.29 22.77
CA SER A 11 26.75 -10.51 23.56
C SER A 11 25.47 -10.60 24.40
N MET A 12 24.73 -9.51 24.59
CA MET A 12 23.42 -9.51 25.23
C MET A 12 22.27 -9.78 24.24
N LEU A 13 22.56 -9.89 22.94
CA LEU A 13 21.57 -10.33 21.96
C LEU A 13 21.44 -11.85 22.03
N GLU A 14 20.20 -12.32 22.17
CA GLU A 14 19.87 -13.73 21.99
C GLU A 14 19.48 -13.98 20.53
N PRO A 15 19.83 -15.15 19.95
CA PRO A 15 19.36 -15.52 18.62
C PRO A 15 17.83 -15.51 18.57
N SER A 16 17.26 -14.85 17.55
CA SER A 16 15.80 -14.85 17.36
C SER A 16 15.30 -16.29 17.23
N THR A 17 14.26 -16.64 17.98
CA THR A 17 13.54 -17.89 17.76
C THR A 17 12.87 -17.82 16.39
N PRO A 18 13.02 -18.86 15.55
CA PRO A 18 12.29 -18.92 14.28
C PRO A 18 10.79 -18.94 14.58
N ASN A 19 10.03 -18.15 13.83
CA ASN A 19 8.58 -18.05 14.02
C ASN A 19 7.93 -19.44 13.93
N PRO A 20 7.25 -19.92 15.00
CA PRO A 20 6.61 -21.25 15.01
C PRO A 20 5.38 -21.32 14.07
N PHE A 21 4.94 -20.19 13.51
CA PHE A 21 3.85 -20.12 12.54
C PHE A 21 4.40 -19.78 11.13
N PRO A 22 4.85 -20.78 10.35
CA PRO A 22 5.42 -20.56 9.02
C PRO A 22 4.43 -19.95 8.01
N THR A 23 3.12 -20.01 8.28
CA THR A 23 2.06 -19.51 7.42
C THR A 23 1.79 -18.01 7.53
N CYS A 24 2.38 -17.32 8.52
CA CYS A 24 2.14 -15.88 8.72
C CYS A 24 2.98 -14.99 7.78
N SER A 25 3.94 -15.59 7.06
CA SER A 25 4.76 -14.90 6.07
C SER A 25 4.21 -15.23 4.68
N THR A 26 3.03 -14.70 4.34
CA THR A 26 2.68 -14.70 2.91
C THR A 26 3.66 -13.73 2.28
N SER A 27 4.71 -14.25 1.64
CA SER A 27 5.63 -13.42 0.88
C SER A 27 4.77 -12.56 -0.05
N PRO A 28 5.10 -11.26 -0.19
CA PRO A 28 4.53 -10.45 -1.24
C PRO A 28 4.46 -11.22 -2.55
N GLN A 29 3.34 -11.14 -3.27
CA GLN A 29 3.31 -11.63 -4.64
C GLN A 29 4.41 -10.93 -5.44
N ALA A 30 5.11 -11.70 -6.28
CA ALA A 30 6.12 -11.13 -7.17
C ALA A 30 5.46 -10.05 -8.07
N PRO A 31 6.15 -8.94 -8.32
CA PRO A 31 5.64 -7.93 -9.24
C PRO A 31 5.50 -8.51 -10.66
N ILE A 32 4.45 -8.09 -11.34
CA ILE A 32 4.17 -8.39 -12.75
C ILE A 32 4.84 -7.28 -13.56
N VAL A 33 5.64 -7.63 -14.57
CA VAL A 33 6.26 -6.61 -15.43
C VAL A 33 5.26 -6.19 -16.50
N ILE A 34 4.81 -4.94 -16.48
CA ILE A 34 3.95 -4.32 -17.50
C ILE A 34 4.73 -3.14 -18.06
N ASP A 35 4.86 -3.07 -19.39
CA ASP A 35 5.63 -2.04 -20.10
C ASP A 35 7.08 -1.83 -19.62
N GLY A 36 7.69 -2.90 -19.08
CA GLY A 36 9.07 -2.88 -18.56
C GLY A 36 9.20 -2.40 -17.11
N GLU A 37 8.09 -2.01 -16.46
CA GLU A 37 8.06 -1.58 -15.07
C GLU A 37 7.40 -2.64 -14.17
N PRO A 38 7.89 -2.85 -12.93
CA PRO A 38 7.27 -3.77 -11.99
C PRO A 38 5.96 -3.19 -11.41
N GLU A 39 4.86 -3.87 -11.66
CA GLU A 39 3.53 -3.58 -11.14
C GLU A 39 3.06 -4.63 -10.13
N PHE A 40 2.25 -4.22 -9.17
CA PHE A 40 1.74 -5.11 -8.11
C PHE A 40 0.22 -5.21 -8.20
N GLU A 41 -0.30 -6.41 -7.94
CA GLU A 41 -1.74 -6.66 -7.97
C GLU A 41 -2.45 -5.98 -6.80
N ILE A 42 -3.50 -5.21 -7.11
CA ILE A 42 -4.28 -4.48 -6.12
C ILE A 42 -5.51 -5.31 -5.76
N ALA A 43 -5.68 -5.60 -4.47
CA ALA A 43 -6.85 -6.32 -3.97
C ALA A 43 -8.12 -5.45 -3.98
N ARG A 44 -8.03 -4.20 -3.48
CA ARG A 44 -9.14 -3.24 -3.49
C ARG A 44 -8.71 -1.82 -3.18
N VAL A 45 -9.50 -0.85 -3.63
CA VAL A 45 -9.42 0.56 -3.24
C VAL A 45 -10.31 0.77 -2.01
N VAL A 46 -9.79 1.43 -0.97
CA VAL A 46 -10.51 1.63 0.31
C VAL A 46 -10.77 3.09 0.64
N ASN A 47 -10.05 4.03 0.03
CA ASN A 47 -10.29 5.45 0.26
C ASN A 47 -9.76 6.30 -0.90
N SER A 48 -10.23 7.54 -0.99
CA SER A 48 -9.65 8.55 -1.85
C SER A 48 -9.55 9.89 -1.11
N LYS A 49 -8.57 10.70 -1.48
CA LYS A 49 -8.39 12.05 -0.93
C LYS A 49 -7.75 12.99 -1.96
N ILE A 50 -7.96 14.28 -1.74
CA ILE A 50 -7.29 15.34 -2.48
C ILE A 50 -6.11 15.88 -1.65
N ASN A 51 -4.90 15.87 -2.20
CA ASN A 51 -3.72 16.47 -1.62
C ASN A 51 -3.23 17.63 -2.50
N GLN A 52 -3.46 18.87 -2.06
CA GLN A 52 -3.11 20.08 -2.81
C GLN A 52 -1.59 20.30 -2.93
N ARG A 53 -0.78 19.63 -2.11
CA ARG A 53 0.69 19.77 -2.12
C ARG A 53 1.38 18.90 -3.18
N GLN A 54 0.63 18.04 -3.88
CA GLN A 54 1.18 17.14 -4.89
C GLN A 54 0.73 17.55 -6.30
N VAL A 55 1.56 17.20 -7.30
CA VAL A 55 1.27 17.41 -8.73
C VAL A 55 0.00 16.67 -9.12
N CYS A 56 -0.08 15.37 -8.79
CA CYS A 56 -1.31 14.60 -8.85
C CYS A 56 -2.12 14.83 -7.57
N LYS A 57 -3.15 15.67 -7.66
CA LYS A 57 -3.96 16.03 -6.48
C LYS A 57 -4.80 14.86 -5.96
N LEU A 58 -5.22 13.94 -6.82
CA LEU A 58 -6.09 12.83 -6.42
C LEU A 58 -5.29 11.58 -6.09
N LEU A 59 -5.42 11.14 -4.85
CA LEU A 59 -4.78 9.94 -4.32
C LEU A 59 -5.82 8.89 -3.91
N TYR A 60 -5.49 7.63 -4.17
CA TYR A 60 -6.24 6.47 -3.76
C TYR A 60 -5.46 5.65 -2.75
N LYS A 61 -6.15 5.21 -1.69
CA LYS A 61 -5.61 4.23 -0.76
C LYS A 61 -5.95 2.85 -1.29
N VAL A 62 -4.94 2.11 -1.70
CA VAL A 62 -5.07 0.74 -2.20
C VAL A 62 -4.62 -0.25 -1.14
N ILE A 63 -5.20 -1.45 -1.16
CA ILE A 63 -4.70 -2.61 -0.43
C ILE A 63 -4.07 -3.55 -1.44
N TRP A 64 -2.82 -3.95 -1.19
CA TRP A 64 -2.09 -4.89 -2.04
C TRP A 64 -2.60 -6.32 -1.84
N LEU A 65 -2.67 -7.09 -2.93
CA LEU A 65 -2.97 -8.52 -2.84
C LEU A 65 -1.78 -9.26 -2.21
N GLY A 66 -2.06 -10.28 -1.39
CA GLY A 66 -1.03 -11.05 -0.67
C GLY A 66 -0.51 -10.41 0.63
N TYR A 67 -0.63 -9.10 0.81
CA TYR A 67 -0.27 -8.41 2.05
C TYR A 67 -1.44 -8.38 3.03
N LYS A 68 -1.73 -9.50 3.68
CA LYS A 68 -2.65 -9.56 4.81
C LYS A 68 -1.84 -9.35 6.10
N ASP A 69 -2.31 -8.44 6.95
CA ASP A 69 -1.82 -8.21 8.33
C ASP A 69 -0.44 -7.54 8.53
N THR A 70 0.18 -6.99 7.48
CA THR A 70 1.37 -6.11 7.61
C THR A 70 0.98 -4.63 7.68
N GLU A 71 1.81 -3.79 8.32
CA GLU A 71 1.65 -2.32 8.28
C GLU A 71 1.71 -1.78 6.83
N ASP A 72 2.52 -2.40 5.97
CA ASP A 72 2.70 -2.06 4.56
C ASP A 72 1.58 -2.55 3.62
N LYS A 73 0.50 -3.13 4.16
CA LYS A 73 -0.61 -3.68 3.36
C LYS A 73 -1.36 -2.64 2.52
N SER A 74 -1.16 -1.36 2.80
CA SER A 74 -1.85 -0.30 2.09
C SER A 74 -0.94 0.87 1.76
N SER A 75 -1.09 1.39 0.55
CA SER A 75 -0.34 2.56 0.08
C SER A 75 -1.26 3.60 -0.54
N TRP A 76 -0.80 4.85 -0.56
CA TRP A 76 -1.45 5.94 -1.28
C TRP A 76 -0.82 6.08 -2.66
N LEU A 77 -1.59 5.82 -3.71
CA LEU A 77 -1.17 5.93 -5.09
C LEU A 77 -1.87 7.09 -5.80
N PRO A 78 -1.19 7.80 -6.71
CA PRO A 78 -1.85 8.73 -7.61
C PRO A 78 -2.74 7.99 -8.60
N THR A 79 -3.69 8.71 -9.17
CA THR A 79 -4.61 8.17 -10.19
C THR A 79 -3.88 7.59 -11.40
N THR A 80 -2.73 8.17 -11.78
CA THR A 80 -1.90 7.69 -12.89
C THR A 80 -1.36 6.27 -12.68
N LYS A 81 -1.15 5.86 -11.42
CA LYS A 81 -0.72 4.49 -11.08
C LYS A 81 -1.88 3.48 -11.06
N LEU A 82 -3.10 3.94 -11.28
CA LEU A 82 -4.31 3.11 -11.31
C LEU A 82 -4.91 3.00 -12.72
N GLU A 83 -4.20 3.48 -13.74
CA GLU A 83 -4.62 3.41 -15.15
C GLU A 83 -4.87 1.97 -15.62
N HIS A 84 -4.09 1.01 -15.12
CA HIS A 84 -4.25 -0.43 -15.40
C HIS A 84 -5.38 -1.10 -14.59
N ALA A 85 -6.03 -0.39 -13.67
CA ALA A 85 -7.09 -0.92 -12.81
C ALA A 85 -8.37 -0.05 -12.75
N PRO A 86 -8.96 0.34 -13.90
CA PRO A 86 -10.10 1.26 -13.94
C PRO A 86 -11.35 0.65 -13.29
N LYS A 87 -11.50 -0.67 -13.35
CA LYS A 87 -12.61 -1.41 -12.72
C LYS A 87 -12.63 -1.23 -11.19
N LEU A 88 -11.47 -1.20 -10.54
CA LEU A 88 -11.39 -1.02 -9.09
C LEU A 88 -11.81 0.39 -8.67
N VAL A 89 -11.40 1.39 -9.45
CA VAL A 89 -11.78 2.79 -9.23
C VAL A 89 -13.28 2.98 -9.46
N SER A 90 -13.82 2.41 -10.54
CA SER A 90 -15.26 2.46 -10.84
C SER A 90 -16.10 1.81 -9.75
N ASN A 91 -15.75 0.60 -9.31
CA ASN A 91 -16.44 -0.09 -8.21
C ASN A 91 -16.39 0.71 -6.90
N PHE A 92 -15.26 1.35 -6.60
CA PHE A 92 -15.11 2.20 -5.43
C PHE A 92 -16.06 3.40 -5.47
N HIS A 93 -16.18 4.10 -6.59
CA HIS A 93 -17.08 5.25 -6.72
C HIS A 93 -18.56 4.86 -6.81
N ALA A 94 -18.86 3.66 -7.33
CA ALA A 94 -20.21 3.12 -7.27
C ALA A 94 -20.66 2.89 -5.81
N ALA A 95 -19.75 2.40 -4.95
CA ALA A 95 -20.03 2.21 -3.52
C ALA A 95 -19.97 3.52 -2.71
N TYR A 96 -19.11 4.45 -3.11
CA TYR A 96 -18.86 5.70 -2.39
C TYR A 96 -18.92 6.94 -3.32
N PRO A 97 -20.11 7.30 -3.81
CA PRO A 97 -20.27 8.36 -4.83
C PRO A 97 -19.88 9.76 -4.32
N HIS A 98 -19.84 9.97 -3.00
CA HIS A 98 -19.45 11.25 -2.39
C HIS A 98 -17.93 11.44 -2.26
N LYS A 99 -17.14 10.40 -2.56
CA LYS A 99 -15.69 10.46 -2.44
C LYS A 99 -15.08 11.19 -3.64
N PRO A 100 -13.94 11.87 -3.46
CA PRO A 100 -13.29 12.55 -4.57
C PRO A 100 -12.87 11.52 -5.62
N GLY A 101 -13.37 11.70 -6.84
CA GLY A 101 -13.07 10.90 -8.02
C GLY A 101 -12.22 11.67 -9.02
N PRO A 102 -11.69 10.98 -10.06
CA PRO A 102 -11.06 11.69 -11.16
C PRO A 102 -12.15 12.57 -11.75
N LEU A 103 -11.91 13.88 -11.77
CA LEU A 103 -12.80 14.78 -12.49
C LEU A 103 -12.79 14.28 -13.92
N SER A 104 -13.93 13.73 -14.36
CA SER A 104 -14.20 13.55 -15.77
C SER A 104 -13.97 14.92 -16.40
N SER A 105 -12.84 15.10 -17.09
CA SER A 105 -12.75 16.18 -18.05
C SER A 105 -13.89 15.94 -19.03
N LEU A 106 -14.95 16.73 -18.87
CA LEU A 106 -15.87 17.01 -19.97
C LEU A 106 -15.07 17.60 -21.14
#